data_AF-A0A6G5ACS1-F1
#
_entry.id   AF-A0A6G5ACS1-F1
#
_cell.length_a   1.000
_cell.length_b   1.000
_cell.length_c   1.000
_cell.angle_alpha   90.00
_cell.angle_beta   90.00
_cell.angle_gamma   90.00
#
_symmetry.space_group_name_H-M   'P 1'
#
loop_
_entity.id
_entity.type
_entity.pdbx_description
1 polymer ?
#
loop_
_entity_poly.entity_id
_entity_poly.type
_entity_poly.pdbx_seq_one_letter_code
_entity_poly.pdbx_strand_id
1 'polypeptide(L)'
;MFDAAFSPDIQQLLHRARTESGGKYPPELRTFALTLHFYSPAAYEFVRSKFNDALPSQRTIREWYRSVDGQPGFTGEAFSFLEKLVQGRSETLYCALIVDDMSIRKHVELVGDRVVGYVDFGASLDDDSLPEATNVCVYIVVGINMRLKIPVGYFLIHSLTGSERAELTKQCIERLESVKVQVVSLTFDGASSNFTMAKCLGAELKPDPVEFSTSFKNPVDESRDVHILLDPCHMIKLIRNSLATMCYITDVDGNHIKWAYIKALEALQREEGLRLGNKLTKVHMQWEKQKMKVRLAVQALSASVADALEFCEQTLKLPQFRGASATAKFVRVFDHLFDLLNSRNAFAKSYKAPLRKQNEPCWKPFFADAREYICALKDPFGRPLLQGTKRTGFVGFLVCIQSTESIFKELVHEGQLNYLLTHKMSQDHAETFFGCVRGRGGSTTTLQLPNSWQLTSVYWSRQK
;
A
#
# COMPACT_ATOMS: atom_id res chain seq x y z
N MET A 1 -12.48 1.44 -48.56
CA MET A 1 -13.25 2.48 -47.83
C MET A 1 -13.43 2.17 -46.33
N PHE A 2 -12.81 1.12 -45.78
CA PHE A 2 -12.91 0.74 -44.35
C PHE A 2 -11.66 1.06 -43.50
N ASP A 3 -10.54 1.46 -44.12
CA ASP A 3 -9.27 1.52 -43.39
C ASP A 3 -9.16 2.71 -42.43
N ALA A 4 -9.82 3.84 -42.71
CA ALA A 4 -9.71 5.05 -41.87
C ALA A 4 -10.42 4.97 -40.50
N ALA A 5 -11.20 3.93 -40.22
CA ALA A 5 -11.98 3.82 -38.97
C ALA A 5 -11.26 3.03 -37.86
N PHE A 6 -10.23 2.26 -38.20
CA PHE A 6 -9.55 1.37 -37.26
C PHE A 6 -8.22 1.96 -36.79
N SER A 7 -7.84 1.64 -35.54
CA SER A 7 -6.53 2.01 -35.01
C SER A 7 -5.39 1.29 -35.78
N PRO A 8 -4.16 1.84 -35.76
CA PRO A 8 -3.05 1.31 -36.57
C PRO A 8 -2.76 -0.18 -36.35
N ASP A 9 -2.87 -0.66 -35.10
CA ASP A 9 -2.74 -2.06 -34.72
C ASP A 9 -3.81 -2.96 -35.37
N ILE A 10 -5.07 -2.51 -35.41
CA ILE A 10 -6.17 -3.24 -36.04
C ILE A 10 -6.08 -3.20 -37.56
N GLN A 11 -5.65 -2.09 -38.15
CA GLN A 11 -5.34 -2.00 -39.59
C GLN A 11 -4.27 -3.03 -39.97
N GLN A 12 -3.17 -3.10 -39.21
CA GLN A 12 -2.09 -4.07 -39.44
C GLN A 12 -2.56 -5.52 -39.25
N LEU A 13 -3.42 -5.78 -38.27
CA LEU A 13 -4.02 -7.09 -38.05
C LEU A 13 -4.88 -7.52 -39.25
N LEU A 14 -5.79 -6.64 -39.71
CA LEU A 14 -6.67 -6.91 -40.85
C LEU A 14 -5.88 -7.08 -42.15
N HIS A 15 -4.83 -6.29 -42.36
CA HIS A 15 -3.92 -6.45 -43.49
C HIS A 15 -3.27 -7.84 -43.48
N ARG A 16 -2.65 -8.24 -42.36
CA ARG A 16 -2.01 -9.56 -42.24
C ARG A 16 -3.00 -10.72 -42.30
N ALA A 17 -4.25 -10.55 -41.87
CA ALA A 17 -5.28 -11.59 -42.00
C ALA A 17 -5.73 -11.82 -43.45
N ARG A 18 -5.51 -10.84 -44.33
CA ARG A 18 -5.86 -10.89 -45.76
C ARG A 18 -4.71 -11.34 -46.67
N THR A 19 -3.45 -11.18 -46.24
CA THR A 19 -2.24 -11.51 -47.02
C THR A 19 -1.49 -12.69 -46.42
N GLU A 20 -0.84 -13.55 -47.22
CA GLU A 20 0.02 -14.62 -46.69
C GLU A 20 1.10 -14.05 -45.75
N SER A 21 1.10 -14.54 -44.52
CA SER A 21 1.78 -13.95 -43.37
C SER A 21 3.26 -14.32 -43.30
N GLY A 22 4.08 -13.75 -44.19
CA GLY A 22 5.54 -13.75 -44.11
C GLY A 22 6.11 -12.46 -43.49
N GLY A 23 7.18 -12.54 -42.69
CA GLY A 23 7.95 -11.37 -42.24
C GLY A 23 7.71 -10.89 -40.80
N LYS A 24 8.52 -9.91 -40.36
CA LYS A 24 8.54 -9.37 -39.00
C LYS A 24 7.20 -8.71 -38.65
N TYR A 25 6.76 -8.87 -37.39
CA TYR A 25 5.57 -8.20 -36.88
C TYR A 25 5.84 -6.71 -36.63
N PRO A 26 4.94 -5.81 -37.06
CA PRO A 26 5.03 -4.38 -36.76
C PRO A 26 5.01 -4.09 -35.25
N PRO A 27 5.63 -3.00 -34.78
CA PRO A 27 5.61 -2.60 -33.37
C PRO A 27 4.20 -2.47 -32.78
N GLU A 28 3.25 -1.93 -33.54
CA GLU A 28 1.86 -1.71 -33.12
C GLU A 28 1.17 -3.05 -32.85
N LEU A 29 1.34 -4.00 -33.78
CA LEU A 29 0.77 -5.33 -33.67
C LEU A 29 1.46 -6.16 -32.56
N ARG A 30 2.77 -5.94 -32.36
CA ARG A 30 3.51 -6.51 -31.23
C ARG A 30 2.96 -6.02 -29.90
N THR A 31 2.74 -4.72 -29.75
CA THR A 31 2.15 -4.11 -28.55
C THR A 31 0.74 -4.68 -28.32
N PHE A 32 -0.12 -4.66 -29.33
CA PHE A 32 -1.47 -5.23 -29.25
C PHE A 32 -1.46 -6.70 -28.80
N ALA A 33 -0.64 -7.54 -29.43
CA ALA A 33 -0.53 -8.96 -29.10
C ALA A 33 -0.03 -9.20 -27.67
N LEU A 34 1.00 -8.46 -27.23
CA LEU A 34 1.51 -8.54 -25.86
C LEU A 34 0.47 -8.09 -24.84
N THR A 35 -0.23 -6.97 -25.09
CA THR A 35 -1.27 -6.45 -24.21
C THR A 35 -2.46 -7.40 -24.11
N LEU A 36 -2.95 -7.92 -25.22
CA LEU A 36 -4.08 -8.86 -25.23
C LEU A 36 -3.73 -10.17 -24.52
N HIS A 37 -2.54 -10.73 -24.80
CA HIS A 37 -2.04 -11.92 -24.11
C HIS A 37 -1.82 -11.68 -22.62
N PHE A 38 -1.33 -10.50 -22.23
CA PHE A 38 -1.18 -10.10 -20.82
C PHE A 38 -2.51 -10.04 -20.07
N TYR A 39 -3.59 -9.60 -20.72
CA TYR A 39 -4.92 -9.56 -20.12
C TYR A 39 -5.53 -10.96 -20.01
N SER A 40 -5.45 -11.77 -21.06
CA SER A 40 -5.95 -13.14 -21.05
C SER A 40 -5.32 -13.96 -22.18
N PRO A 41 -4.49 -14.97 -21.88
CA PRO A 41 -3.98 -15.90 -22.88
C PRO A 41 -5.11 -16.65 -23.62
N ALA A 42 -6.21 -16.95 -22.93
CA ALA A 42 -7.37 -17.61 -23.54
C ALA A 42 -8.12 -16.68 -24.52
N ALA A 43 -8.32 -15.41 -24.16
CA ALA A 43 -8.90 -14.43 -25.07
C ALA A 43 -7.97 -14.16 -26.26
N TYR A 44 -6.66 -14.11 -26.02
CA TYR A 44 -5.66 -13.99 -27.07
C TYR A 44 -5.76 -15.14 -28.08
N GLU A 45 -5.80 -16.39 -27.61
CA GLU A 45 -5.90 -17.55 -28.50
C GLU A 45 -7.24 -17.57 -29.27
N PHE A 46 -8.34 -17.19 -28.60
CA PHE A 46 -9.63 -17.02 -29.26
C PHE A 46 -9.53 -15.98 -30.38
N VAL A 47 -9.03 -14.78 -30.10
CA VAL A 47 -8.89 -13.72 -31.11
C VAL A 47 -7.97 -14.17 -32.24
N ARG A 48 -6.81 -14.77 -31.92
CA ARG A 48 -5.88 -15.33 -32.91
C ARG A 48 -6.57 -16.29 -33.87
N SER A 49 -7.39 -17.21 -33.37
CA SER A 49 -8.17 -18.14 -34.18
C SER A 49 -9.23 -17.49 -35.08
N LYS A 50 -9.71 -16.29 -34.74
CA LYS A 50 -10.71 -15.54 -35.54
C LYS A 50 -10.09 -14.71 -36.67
N PHE A 51 -8.79 -14.45 -36.63
CA PHE A 51 -8.08 -13.63 -37.61
C PHE A 51 -7.07 -14.43 -38.44
N ASN A 52 -7.41 -15.67 -38.84
CA ASN A 52 -6.56 -16.54 -39.66
C ASN A 52 -5.11 -16.65 -39.14
N ASP A 53 -4.91 -16.72 -37.83
CA ASP A 53 -3.59 -16.77 -37.20
C ASP A 53 -2.65 -15.60 -37.57
N ALA A 54 -3.21 -14.45 -37.96
CA ALA A 54 -2.45 -13.22 -38.25
C ALA A 54 -1.72 -12.65 -37.03
N LEU A 55 -2.13 -13.05 -35.82
CA LEU A 55 -1.45 -12.73 -34.58
C LEU A 55 -0.31 -13.73 -34.28
N PRO A 56 0.77 -13.27 -33.64
CA PRO A 56 1.92 -14.09 -33.28
C PRO A 56 1.56 -15.40 -32.57
N SER A 57 2.37 -16.45 -32.75
CA SER A 57 2.22 -17.64 -31.91
C SER A 57 2.54 -17.32 -30.45
N GLN A 58 2.01 -18.11 -29.50
CA GLN A 58 2.40 -17.97 -28.09
C GLN A 58 3.92 -18.12 -27.88
N ARG A 59 4.60 -18.91 -28.72
CA ARG A 59 6.06 -19.02 -28.70
C ARG A 59 6.72 -17.68 -29.01
N THR A 60 6.30 -17.01 -30.08
CA THR A 60 6.81 -15.68 -30.46
C THR A 60 6.54 -14.64 -29.36
N ILE A 61 5.37 -14.71 -28.71
CA ILE A 61 5.07 -13.86 -27.55
C ILE A 61 6.03 -14.12 -26.39
N ARG A 62 6.29 -15.39 -26.06
CA ARG A 62 7.26 -15.76 -25.01
C ARG A 62 8.66 -15.27 -25.35
N GLU A 63 9.10 -15.43 -26.59
CA GLU A 63 10.39 -14.92 -27.09
C GLU A 63 10.46 -13.39 -26.96
N TRP A 64 9.37 -12.69 -27.26
CA TRP A 64 9.32 -11.26 -27.02
C TRP A 64 9.42 -10.93 -25.54
N TYR A 65 8.73 -11.63 -24.63
CA TYR A 65 8.88 -11.38 -23.19
C TYR A 65 10.32 -11.56 -22.70
N ARG A 66 11.11 -12.49 -23.27
CA ARG A 66 12.53 -12.71 -22.90
C ARG A 66 13.47 -11.53 -23.18
N SER A 67 13.04 -10.53 -23.95
CA SER A 67 13.91 -9.40 -24.35
C SER A 67 14.08 -8.29 -23.32
N VAL A 68 13.43 -8.40 -22.15
CA VAL A 68 13.53 -7.42 -21.07
C VAL A 68 14.13 -8.12 -19.87
N ASP A 69 15.09 -7.48 -19.23
CA ASP A 69 15.63 -7.99 -17.98
C ASP A 69 14.64 -7.70 -16.87
N GLY A 70 14.43 -8.66 -16.01
CA GLY A 70 13.82 -8.37 -14.73
C GLY A 70 14.25 -9.37 -13.70
N GLN A 71 15.53 -9.73 -13.72
CA GLN A 71 16.11 -10.35 -12.54
C GLN A 71 15.77 -9.55 -11.28
N PRO A 72 15.83 -10.19 -10.10
CA PRO A 72 15.81 -9.47 -8.83
C PRO A 72 16.84 -8.32 -8.83
N GLY A 73 16.56 -7.28 -8.07
CA GLY A 73 17.29 -6.03 -8.07
C GLY A 73 16.43 -4.84 -8.49
N PHE A 74 17.10 -3.71 -8.67
CA PHE A 74 16.52 -2.50 -9.22
C PHE A 74 16.36 -2.60 -10.73
N THR A 75 15.16 -2.28 -11.23
CA THR A 75 14.80 -2.47 -12.65
C THR A 75 15.21 -1.27 -13.49
N GLY A 76 16.28 -1.41 -14.30
CA GLY A 76 16.81 -0.32 -15.13
C GLY A 76 15.79 0.27 -16.11
N GLU A 77 14.90 -0.55 -16.66
CA GLU A 77 13.81 -0.13 -17.55
C GLU A 77 12.82 0.80 -16.84
N ALA A 78 12.52 0.54 -15.55
CA ALA A 78 11.63 1.38 -14.76
C ALA A 78 12.22 2.78 -14.55
N PHE A 79 13.52 2.86 -14.21
CA PHE A 79 14.23 4.14 -14.07
C PHE A 79 14.36 4.87 -15.40
N SER A 80 14.64 4.15 -16.50
CA SER A 80 14.68 4.73 -17.85
C SER A 80 13.33 5.30 -18.29
N PHE A 81 12.22 4.64 -17.90
CA PHE A 81 10.87 5.16 -18.12
C PHE A 81 10.62 6.43 -17.30
N LEU A 82 10.99 6.44 -16.03
CA LEU A 82 10.87 7.61 -15.15
C LEU A 82 11.67 8.79 -15.67
N GLU A 83 12.90 8.56 -16.15
CA GLU A 83 13.76 9.60 -16.73
C GLU A 83 13.09 10.26 -17.94
N LYS A 84 12.60 9.46 -18.91
CA LYS A 84 11.87 9.98 -20.08
C LYS A 84 10.61 10.72 -19.68
N LEU A 85 9.91 10.23 -18.66
CA LEU A 85 8.70 10.86 -18.14
C LEU A 85 9.01 12.23 -17.54
N VAL A 86 10.13 12.39 -16.84
CA VAL A 86 10.54 13.68 -16.27
C VAL A 86 11.07 14.64 -17.34
N GLN A 87 11.81 14.15 -18.35
CA GLN A 87 12.30 14.98 -19.46
C GLN A 87 11.17 15.70 -20.22
N GLY A 88 9.97 15.11 -20.27
CA GLY A 88 8.79 15.71 -20.90
C GLY A 88 8.00 16.70 -20.02
N ARG A 89 8.49 17.05 -18.82
CA ARG A 89 7.74 17.83 -17.83
C ARG A 89 8.46 19.13 -17.44
N SER A 90 7.67 20.19 -17.26
CA SER A 90 8.13 21.45 -16.66
C SER A 90 8.10 21.43 -15.13
N GLU A 91 7.16 20.66 -14.56
CA GLU A 91 6.99 20.53 -13.12
C GLU A 91 7.73 19.32 -12.56
N THR A 92 8.32 19.49 -11.38
CA THR A 92 8.95 18.42 -10.60
C THR A 92 8.00 17.25 -10.40
N LEU A 93 8.49 16.03 -10.59
CA LEU A 93 7.73 14.81 -10.27
C LEU A 93 7.98 14.43 -8.81
N TYR A 94 6.96 14.65 -7.97
CA TYR A 94 6.96 14.22 -6.58
C TYR A 94 6.40 12.80 -6.45
N CYS A 95 7.08 11.95 -5.69
CA CYS A 95 6.61 10.58 -5.46
C CYS A 95 6.67 10.14 -4.00
N ALA A 96 5.81 9.19 -3.67
CA ALA A 96 5.89 8.36 -2.48
C ALA A 96 6.57 7.04 -2.84
N LEU A 97 7.58 6.65 -2.04
CA LEU A 97 8.21 5.35 -2.11
C LEU A 97 7.52 4.41 -1.12
N ILE A 98 7.05 3.27 -1.61
CA ILE A 98 6.34 2.27 -0.81
C ILE A 98 7.17 1.00 -0.79
N VAL A 99 7.41 0.48 0.42
CA VAL A 99 8.15 -0.75 0.65
C VAL A 99 7.24 -1.74 1.36
N ASP A 100 7.12 -2.94 0.81
CA ASP A 100 6.38 -4.03 1.46
C ASP A 100 6.97 -5.38 1.10
N ASP A 101 6.76 -6.34 2.00
CA ASP A 101 7.15 -7.72 1.82
C ASP A 101 5.93 -8.57 1.44
N MET A 102 6.14 -9.52 0.54
CA MET A 102 5.16 -10.56 0.26
C MET A 102 5.78 -11.94 0.46
N SER A 103 5.11 -12.82 1.20
CA SER A 103 5.53 -14.22 1.30
C SER A 103 5.42 -14.91 -0.05
N ILE A 104 6.43 -15.70 -0.38
CA ILE A 104 6.50 -16.57 -1.56
C ILE A 104 6.62 -18.03 -1.13
N ARG A 105 6.27 -18.95 -2.03
CA ARG A 105 6.45 -20.37 -1.79
C ARG A 105 7.93 -20.73 -1.92
N LYS A 106 8.52 -21.29 -0.86
CA LYS A 106 9.81 -21.97 -0.89
C LYS A 106 9.83 -23.04 -1.98
N HIS A 107 10.56 -22.78 -3.06
CA HIS A 107 10.67 -23.69 -4.18
C HIS A 107 11.88 -23.33 -5.02
N VAL A 108 12.82 -24.26 -5.11
CA VAL A 108 13.98 -24.16 -5.99
C VAL A 108 13.69 -24.93 -7.26
N GLU A 109 13.87 -24.30 -8.42
CA GLU A 109 13.70 -24.94 -9.72
C GLU A 109 14.82 -24.53 -10.70
N LEU A 110 15.20 -25.47 -11.57
CA LEU A 110 16.13 -25.22 -12.66
C LEU A 110 15.35 -24.70 -13.87
N VAL A 111 15.60 -23.45 -14.25
CA VAL A 111 14.96 -22.82 -15.40
C VAL A 111 16.02 -22.53 -16.47
N GLY A 112 16.05 -23.38 -17.49
CA GLY A 112 17.14 -23.37 -18.47
C GLY A 112 18.44 -23.84 -17.81
N ASP A 113 19.43 -22.96 -17.76
CA ASP A 113 20.75 -23.16 -17.16
C ASP A 113 20.88 -22.50 -15.77
N ARG A 114 19.81 -21.89 -15.25
CA ARG A 114 19.84 -21.13 -13.98
C ARG A 114 18.99 -21.77 -12.91
N VAL A 115 19.51 -21.78 -11.69
CA VAL A 115 18.77 -22.21 -10.51
C VAL A 115 18.07 -20.99 -9.90
N VAL A 116 16.75 -21.06 -9.76
CA VAL A 116 15.92 -19.97 -9.22
C VAL A 116 15.24 -20.45 -7.94
N GLY A 117 15.19 -19.62 -6.91
CA GLY A 117 14.52 -19.95 -5.64
C GLY A 117 15.29 -19.54 -4.38
N TYR A 118 16.56 -19.15 -4.53
CA TYR A 118 17.41 -18.63 -3.46
C TYR A 118 17.24 -17.13 -3.25
N VAL A 119 17.81 -16.64 -2.14
CA VAL A 119 17.99 -15.20 -1.92
C VAL A 119 18.76 -14.59 -3.08
N ASP A 120 18.26 -13.47 -3.59
CA ASP A 120 18.82 -12.79 -4.75
C ASP A 120 18.57 -11.29 -4.64
N PHE A 121 19.67 -10.54 -4.55
CA PHE A 121 19.66 -9.09 -4.45
C PHE A 121 19.92 -8.37 -5.79
N GLY A 122 20.03 -9.11 -6.90
CA GLY A 122 20.44 -8.58 -8.20
C GLY A 122 21.95 -8.35 -8.34
N ALA A 123 22.73 -8.88 -7.39
CA ALA A 123 24.18 -9.01 -7.50
C ALA A 123 24.50 -10.49 -7.75
N SER A 124 25.39 -10.78 -8.70
CA SER A 124 25.86 -12.14 -9.01
C SER A 124 26.65 -12.72 -7.83
N LEU A 125 25.95 -13.13 -6.78
CA LEU A 125 26.50 -13.88 -5.66
C LEU A 125 26.24 -15.35 -5.95
N ASP A 126 27.12 -15.97 -6.72
CA ASP A 126 27.13 -17.42 -6.92
C ASP A 126 27.73 -18.06 -5.66
N ASP A 127 26.90 -18.25 -4.63
CA ASP A 127 27.26 -18.94 -3.40
C ASP A 127 26.30 -20.10 -3.15
N ASP A 128 26.84 -21.32 -3.13
CA ASP A 128 26.13 -22.58 -2.89
C ASP A 128 25.48 -22.65 -1.50
N SER A 129 25.79 -21.72 -0.60
CA SER A 129 25.25 -21.64 0.77
C SER A 129 24.06 -20.67 0.93
N LEU A 130 23.60 -20.02 -0.15
CA LEU A 130 22.49 -19.08 -0.06
C LEU A 130 21.20 -19.77 0.43
N PRO A 131 20.48 -19.17 1.40
CA PRO A 131 19.23 -19.74 1.89
C PRO A 131 18.12 -19.61 0.82
N GLU A 132 17.15 -20.51 0.88
CA GLU A 132 15.94 -20.40 0.07
C GLU A 132 15.16 -19.12 0.43
N ALA A 133 14.69 -18.42 -0.60
CA ALA A 133 13.87 -17.24 -0.43
C ALA A 133 12.47 -17.61 0.09
N THR A 134 12.01 -16.86 1.07
CA THR A 134 10.71 -17.05 1.74
C THR A 134 9.78 -15.89 1.47
N ASN A 135 10.34 -14.72 1.23
CA ASN A 135 9.64 -13.48 0.98
C ASN A 135 10.26 -12.77 -0.23
N VAL A 136 9.53 -11.82 -0.78
CA VAL A 136 10.03 -10.82 -1.71
C VAL A 136 9.85 -9.44 -1.07
N CYS A 137 10.88 -8.61 -1.09
CA CYS A 137 10.79 -7.19 -0.74
C CYS A 137 10.59 -6.39 -2.03
N VAL A 138 9.57 -5.54 -2.10
CA VAL A 138 9.23 -4.79 -3.32
C VAL A 138 9.21 -3.29 -3.05
N TYR A 139 9.84 -2.54 -3.94
CA TYR A 139 9.83 -1.08 -3.95
C TYR A 139 8.91 -0.58 -5.06
N ILE A 140 7.90 0.21 -4.70
CA ILE A 140 6.94 0.80 -5.64
C ILE A 140 6.97 2.32 -5.50
N VAL A 141 7.13 2.99 -6.64
CA VAL A 141 7.04 4.44 -6.75
C VAL A 141 5.63 4.83 -7.14
N VAL A 142 5.02 5.74 -6.38
CA VAL A 142 3.69 6.29 -6.65
C VAL A 142 3.79 7.80 -6.82
N GLY A 143 3.37 8.29 -7.98
CA GLY A 143 3.34 9.74 -8.25
C GLY A 143 2.30 10.44 -7.36
N ILE A 144 2.73 11.46 -6.63
CA ILE A 144 1.86 12.32 -5.80
C ILE A 144 1.06 13.26 -6.71
N ASN A 145 1.74 13.92 -7.65
CA ASN A 145 1.15 14.90 -8.56
C ASN A 145 0.74 14.34 -9.93
N MET A 146 0.73 13.02 -10.10
CA MET A 146 0.22 12.39 -11.33
C MET A 146 -0.29 10.96 -11.09
N ARG A 147 -1.01 10.39 -12.07
CA ARG A 147 -1.41 8.98 -12.03
C ARG A 147 -0.26 8.08 -12.49
N LEU A 148 0.66 7.81 -11.59
CA LEU A 148 1.80 6.92 -11.80
C LEU A 148 1.90 5.92 -10.65
N LYS A 149 2.12 4.65 -10.97
CA LYS A 149 2.46 3.58 -10.02
C LYS A 149 3.36 2.59 -10.76
N ILE A 150 4.60 2.46 -10.35
CA ILE A 150 5.56 1.60 -11.02
C ILE A 150 6.42 0.87 -9.97
N PRO A 151 6.50 -0.46 -10.01
CA PRO A 151 7.52 -1.17 -9.24
C PRO A 151 8.89 -0.89 -9.85
N VAL A 152 9.83 -0.44 -9.01
CA VAL A 152 11.18 -0.02 -9.43
C VAL A 152 12.26 -1.01 -9.00
N GLY A 153 11.92 -1.96 -8.13
CA GLY A 153 12.80 -3.05 -7.78
C GLY A 153 12.10 -4.09 -6.92
N TYR A 154 12.62 -5.30 -6.96
CA TYR A 154 12.21 -6.38 -6.06
C TYR A 154 13.41 -7.25 -5.71
N PHE A 155 13.41 -7.81 -4.49
CA PHE A 155 14.53 -8.59 -3.97
C PHE A 155 14.00 -9.88 -3.37
N LEU A 156 14.58 -11.03 -3.73
CA LEU A 156 14.22 -12.31 -3.15
C LEU A 156 14.97 -12.47 -1.83
N ILE A 157 14.24 -12.64 -0.74
CA ILE A 157 14.82 -12.56 0.60
C ILE A 157 14.36 -13.72 1.48
N HIS A 158 15.23 -14.17 2.37
CA HIS A 158 14.85 -15.00 3.50
C HIS A 158 14.36 -14.13 4.66
N SER A 159 15.12 -13.07 4.92
CA SER A 159 14.81 -11.97 5.81
C SER A 159 15.73 -10.80 5.43
N LEU A 160 15.40 -9.60 5.91
CA LEU A 160 16.26 -8.44 5.83
C LEU A 160 16.31 -7.76 7.19
N THR A 161 17.52 -7.50 7.68
CA THR A 161 17.77 -6.67 8.85
C THR A 161 17.37 -5.22 8.57
N GLY A 162 17.14 -4.43 9.62
CA GLY A 162 16.80 -3.01 9.45
C GLY A 162 17.88 -2.21 8.73
N SER A 163 19.16 -2.53 8.96
CA SER A 163 20.29 -1.89 8.30
C SER A 163 20.36 -2.22 6.80
N GLU A 164 20.16 -3.49 6.42
CA GLU A 164 20.13 -3.88 5.00
C GLU A 164 18.94 -3.23 4.28
N ARG A 165 17.77 -3.13 4.93
CA ARG A 165 16.62 -2.40 4.37
C ARG A 165 16.92 -0.91 4.19
N ALA A 166 17.61 -0.30 5.15
CA ALA A 166 17.98 1.12 5.08
C ALA A 166 18.93 1.38 3.90
N GLU A 167 19.91 0.50 3.70
CA GLU A 167 20.86 0.59 2.58
C GLU A 167 20.16 0.43 1.23
N LEU A 168 19.31 -0.60 1.07
CA LEU A 168 18.50 -0.76 -0.15
C LEU A 168 17.58 0.45 -0.39
N THR A 169 16.97 0.98 0.66
CA THR A 169 16.10 2.16 0.55
C THR A 169 16.90 3.39 0.12
N LYS A 170 18.10 3.59 0.68
CA LYS A 170 19.01 4.69 0.31
C LYS A 170 19.38 4.61 -1.18
N GLN A 171 19.83 3.45 -1.64
CA GLN A 171 20.16 3.22 -3.06
C GLN A 171 18.95 3.46 -3.98
N CYS A 172 17.74 3.08 -3.55
CA CYS A 172 16.53 3.34 -4.31
C CYS A 172 16.28 4.84 -4.46
N ILE A 173 16.39 5.61 -3.36
CA ILE A 173 16.22 7.07 -3.38
C ILE A 173 17.29 7.73 -4.25
N GLU A 174 18.56 7.34 -4.12
CA GLU A 174 19.67 7.86 -4.96
C GLU A 174 19.41 7.66 -6.46
N ARG A 175 18.91 6.48 -6.86
CA ARG A 175 18.54 6.19 -8.25
C ARG A 175 17.33 6.98 -8.73
N LEU A 176 16.38 7.31 -7.86
CA LEU A 176 15.23 8.15 -8.22
C LEU A 176 15.64 9.61 -8.40
N GLU A 177 16.49 10.12 -7.50
CA GLU A 177 17.02 11.48 -7.58
C GLU A 177 17.89 11.68 -8.82
N SER A 178 18.68 10.68 -9.23
CA SER A 178 19.49 10.77 -10.45
C SER A 178 18.66 10.91 -11.73
N VAL A 179 17.43 10.38 -11.75
CA VAL A 179 16.44 10.58 -12.84
C VAL A 179 15.48 11.74 -12.57
N LYS A 180 15.82 12.64 -11.63
CA LYS A 180 15.08 13.86 -11.27
C LYS A 180 13.66 13.60 -10.74
N VAL A 181 13.44 12.46 -10.09
CA VAL A 181 12.21 12.15 -9.36
C VAL A 181 12.45 12.43 -7.87
N GLN A 182 11.67 13.35 -7.30
CA GLN A 182 11.82 13.74 -5.90
C GLN A 182 10.99 12.86 -4.98
N VAL A 183 11.67 12.13 -4.10
CA VAL A 183 11.02 11.29 -3.08
C VAL A 183 10.60 12.17 -1.91
N VAL A 184 9.30 12.22 -1.64
CA VAL A 184 8.72 13.03 -0.55
C VAL A 184 8.46 12.19 0.68
N SER A 185 8.07 10.92 0.48
CA SER A 185 7.72 10.05 1.60
C SER A 185 8.18 8.62 1.40
N LEU A 186 8.44 7.94 2.51
CA LEU A 186 8.69 6.51 2.61
C LEU A 186 7.57 5.86 3.43
N THR A 187 6.85 4.91 2.84
CA THR A 187 5.74 4.21 3.50
C THR A 187 6.03 2.72 3.66
N PHE A 188 5.78 2.20 4.86
CA PHE A 188 5.92 0.78 5.20
C PHE A 188 4.97 0.36 6.34
N ASP A 189 4.96 -0.94 6.65
CA ASP A 189 4.13 -1.50 7.72
C ASP A 189 4.78 -1.45 9.12
N GLY A 190 4.02 -1.79 10.16
CA GLY A 190 4.48 -1.73 11.55
C GLY A 190 5.48 -2.83 12.01
N ALA A 191 6.21 -3.50 11.12
CA ALA A 191 7.20 -4.50 11.49
C ALA A 191 8.43 -3.89 12.20
N SER A 192 9.00 -4.60 13.17
CA SER A 192 10.15 -4.10 13.96
C SER A 192 11.38 -3.80 13.10
N SER A 193 11.64 -4.61 12.06
CA SER A 193 12.70 -4.36 11.08
C SER A 193 12.55 -3.02 10.37
N ASN A 194 11.32 -2.57 10.11
CA ASN A 194 11.05 -1.29 9.46
C ASN A 194 11.25 -0.10 10.42
N PHE A 195 10.97 -0.26 11.71
CA PHE A 195 11.36 0.73 12.72
C PHE A 195 12.88 0.87 12.82
N THR A 196 13.61 -0.25 12.79
CA THR A 196 15.08 -0.21 12.76
C THR A 196 15.60 0.44 11.48
N MET A 197 15.00 0.16 10.32
CA MET A 197 15.30 0.84 9.06
C MET A 197 15.14 2.36 9.17
N ALA A 198 14.00 2.83 9.68
CA ALA A 198 13.76 4.26 9.90
C ALA A 198 14.86 4.89 10.77
N LYS A 199 15.23 4.21 11.86
CA LYS A 199 16.31 4.66 12.74
C LYS A 199 17.66 4.73 12.02
N CYS A 200 18.00 3.71 11.24
CA CYS A 200 19.23 3.69 10.45
C CYS A 200 19.27 4.78 9.37
N LEU A 201 18.12 5.19 8.84
CA LEU A 201 18.00 6.31 7.91
C LEU A 201 18.11 7.69 8.60
N GLY A 202 17.89 7.76 9.92
CA GLY A 202 18.00 8.99 10.71
C GLY A 202 16.69 9.47 11.37
N ALA A 203 15.62 8.68 11.31
CA ALA A 203 14.33 9.00 11.92
C ALA A 203 14.08 8.16 13.20
N GLU A 204 13.87 8.80 14.35
CA GLU A 204 13.48 8.13 15.60
C GLU A 204 11.97 8.22 15.80
N LEU A 205 11.26 7.16 15.38
CA LEU A 205 9.80 7.07 15.41
C LEU A 205 9.22 6.78 16.80
N LYS A 206 10.01 6.91 17.87
CA LYS A 206 9.49 6.83 19.23
C LYS A 206 8.81 8.16 19.55
N PRO A 207 7.52 8.15 19.96
CA PRO A 207 6.82 9.35 20.38
C PRO A 207 7.32 9.78 21.76
N ASP A 208 8.55 10.28 21.78
CA ASP A 208 9.21 10.94 22.89
C ASP A 208 9.19 12.45 22.64
N PRO A 209 8.83 13.29 23.62
CA PRO A 209 8.75 14.74 23.43
C PRO A 209 10.05 15.40 22.93
N VAL A 210 11.20 14.76 23.13
CA VAL A 210 12.53 15.30 22.80
C VAL A 210 13.09 14.69 21.51
N GLU A 211 12.88 13.39 21.28
CA GLU A 211 13.53 12.64 20.20
C GLU A 211 12.61 12.28 19.02
N PHE A 212 11.32 12.64 19.06
CA PHE A 212 10.38 12.24 18.01
C PHE A 212 10.67 12.93 16.68
N SER A 213 11.26 12.17 15.74
CA SER A 213 11.53 12.60 14.37
C SER A 213 10.86 11.65 13.39
N THR A 214 9.98 12.19 12.54
CA THR A 214 9.22 11.42 11.56
C THR A 214 9.77 11.52 10.15
N SER A 215 10.95 12.12 9.98
CA SER A 215 11.62 12.28 8.70
C SER A 215 13.12 12.02 8.82
N PHE A 216 13.76 11.84 7.68
CA PHE A 216 15.21 11.78 7.55
C PHE A 216 15.67 12.61 6.35
N LYS A 217 16.94 13.00 6.36
CA LYS A 217 17.53 13.81 5.29
C LYS A 217 17.65 12.99 4.01
N ASN A 218 17.28 13.57 2.87
CA ASN A 218 17.45 12.91 1.59
C ASN A 218 18.95 12.64 1.34
N PRO A 219 19.33 11.41 0.94
CA PRO A 219 20.73 11.01 0.81
C PRO A 219 21.50 11.72 -0.30
N VAL A 220 20.81 12.38 -1.24
CA VAL A 220 21.41 13.14 -2.34
C VAL A 220 21.36 14.65 -2.08
N ASP A 221 20.38 15.12 -1.31
CA ASP A 221 20.13 16.54 -1.06
C ASP A 221 19.67 16.77 0.38
N GLU A 222 20.61 17.05 1.28
CA GLU A 222 20.34 17.26 2.71
C GLU A 222 19.42 18.44 3.02
N SER A 223 19.14 19.32 2.04
CA SER A 223 18.16 20.40 2.24
C SER A 223 16.71 19.89 2.28
N ARG A 224 16.47 18.67 1.77
CA ARG A 224 15.14 18.05 1.69
C ARG A 224 14.99 16.91 2.67
N ASP A 225 13.80 16.81 3.23
CA ASP A 225 13.41 15.71 4.11
C ASP A 225 12.56 14.68 3.35
N VAL A 226 12.76 13.41 3.69
CA VAL A 226 11.90 12.30 3.29
C VAL A 226 11.08 11.90 4.52
N HIS A 227 9.76 12.08 4.43
CA HIS A 227 8.84 11.87 5.55
C HIS A 227 8.39 10.41 5.63
N ILE A 228 8.43 9.84 6.82
CA ILE A 228 8.03 8.46 7.07
C ILE A 228 6.54 8.39 7.36
N LEU A 229 5.87 7.42 6.73
CA LEU A 229 4.47 7.09 6.95
C LEU A 229 4.35 5.62 7.32
N LEU A 230 3.58 5.34 8.36
CA LEU A 230 3.19 3.98 8.74
C LEU A 230 1.80 3.70 8.21
N ASP A 231 1.62 2.64 7.43
CA ASP A 231 0.38 2.48 6.67
C ASP A 231 -0.89 2.51 7.56
N PRO A 232 -1.81 3.48 7.35
CA PRO A 232 -3.00 3.65 8.18
C PRO A 232 -3.92 2.42 8.20
N CYS A 233 -4.01 1.65 7.10
CA CYS A 233 -4.77 0.40 7.02
C CYS A 233 -4.18 -0.66 7.96
N HIS A 234 -2.86 -0.75 8.07
CA HIS A 234 -2.19 -1.61 9.03
C HIS A 234 -2.33 -1.07 10.47
N MET A 235 -2.23 0.23 10.68
CA MET A 235 -2.33 0.84 12.00
C MET A 235 -3.73 0.66 12.62
N ILE A 236 -4.81 0.91 11.86
CA ILE A 236 -6.18 0.73 12.36
C ILE A 236 -6.47 -0.73 12.73
N LYS A 237 -5.90 -1.68 11.99
CA LYS A 237 -5.94 -3.12 12.30
C LYS A 237 -5.28 -3.41 13.65
N LEU A 238 -4.12 -2.82 13.93
CA LEU A 238 -3.43 -2.97 15.22
C LEU A 238 -4.21 -2.35 16.37
N ILE A 239 -4.87 -1.20 16.16
CA ILE A 239 -5.73 -0.56 17.15
C ILE A 239 -6.92 -1.44 17.50
N ARG A 240 -7.64 -1.95 16.49
CA ARG A 240 -8.73 -2.91 16.71
C ARG A 240 -8.26 -4.11 17.50
N ASN A 241 -7.12 -4.71 17.14
CA ASN A 241 -6.58 -5.86 17.85
C ASN A 241 -6.21 -5.52 19.29
N SER A 242 -5.67 -4.33 19.53
CA SER A 242 -5.31 -3.85 20.87
C SER A 242 -6.55 -3.70 21.74
N LEU A 243 -7.55 -2.95 21.26
CA LEU A 243 -8.82 -2.77 21.96
C LEU A 243 -9.54 -4.10 22.21
N ALA A 244 -9.55 -5.02 21.24
CA ALA A 244 -10.25 -6.30 21.35
C ALA A 244 -9.57 -7.30 22.30
N THR A 245 -8.25 -7.18 22.48
CA THR A 245 -7.50 -8.07 23.38
C THR A 245 -7.37 -7.49 24.80
N MET A 246 -7.30 -6.17 24.92
CA MET A 246 -7.26 -5.51 26.23
C MET A 246 -8.65 -5.53 26.86
N CYS A 247 -8.73 -5.69 28.18
CA CYS A 247 -10.00 -5.60 28.90
C CYS A 247 -10.65 -4.21 28.73
N TYR A 248 -9.84 -3.17 28.87
CA TYR A 248 -10.20 -1.79 28.60
C TYR A 248 -8.96 -0.94 28.29
N ILE A 249 -9.17 0.25 27.73
CA ILE A 249 -8.21 1.36 27.67
C ILE A 249 -8.83 2.48 28.48
N THR A 250 -8.01 3.28 29.17
CA THR A 250 -8.50 4.43 29.93
C THR A 250 -8.19 5.72 29.17
N ASP A 251 -9.18 6.59 29.03
CA ASP A 251 -9.01 7.92 28.44
C ASP A 251 -8.52 8.96 29.47
N VAL A 252 -8.34 10.20 29.02
CA VAL A 252 -7.88 11.33 29.85
C VAL A 252 -8.81 11.62 31.03
N ASP A 253 -10.10 11.34 30.87
CA ASP A 253 -11.14 11.61 31.85
C ASP A 253 -11.33 10.43 32.83
N GLY A 254 -10.53 9.36 32.70
CA GLY A 254 -10.61 8.16 33.52
C GLY A 254 -11.71 7.19 33.08
N ASN A 255 -12.37 7.43 31.94
CA ASN A 255 -13.42 6.55 31.43
C ASN A 255 -12.84 5.33 30.72
N HIS A 256 -13.57 4.22 30.79
CA HIS A 256 -13.15 2.95 30.20
C HIS A 256 -13.67 2.75 28.77
N ILE A 257 -12.73 2.65 27.84
CA ILE A 257 -12.95 2.27 26.44
C ILE A 257 -12.91 0.73 26.35
N LYS A 258 -13.98 0.10 25.87
CA LYS A 258 -14.13 -1.36 25.91
C LYS A 258 -14.65 -1.95 24.61
N TRP A 259 -13.97 -2.99 24.12
CA TRP A 259 -14.49 -3.83 23.03
C TRP A 259 -15.82 -4.52 23.38
N ALA A 260 -16.09 -4.69 24.68
CA ALA A 260 -17.34 -5.28 25.17
C ALA A 260 -18.58 -4.52 24.70
N TYR A 261 -18.55 -3.18 24.56
CA TYR A 261 -19.69 -2.42 24.06
C TYR A 261 -19.95 -2.68 22.57
N ILE A 262 -18.91 -2.87 21.77
CA ILE A 262 -19.03 -3.22 20.35
C ILE A 262 -19.61 -4.64 20.21
N LYS A 263 -19.20 -5.58 21.08
CA LYS A 263 -19.81 -6.92 21.17
C LYS A 263 -21.28 -6.85 21.58
N ALA A 264 -21.62 -6.02 22.56
CA ALA A 264 -23.00 -5.83 23.02
C ALA A 264 -23.88 -5.22 21.91
N LEU A 265 -23.35 -4.27 21.14
CA LEU A 265 -24.04 -3.69 19.98
C LEU A 265 -24.33 -4.73 18.90
N GLU A 266 -23.36 -5.60 18.58
CA GLU A 266 -23.61 -6.71 17.63
C GLU A 266 -24.72 -7.62 18.11
N ALA A 267 -24.69 -8.00 19.39
CA ALA A 267 -25.66 -8.90 20.00
C ALA A 267 -27.06 -8.29 19.98
N LEU A 268 -27.21 -7.02 20.39
CA LEU A 268 -28.47 -6.28 20.37
C LEU A 268 -29.06 -6.25 18.95
N GLN A 269 -28.27 -5.83 17.96
CA GLN A 269 -28.75 -5.74 16.57
C GLN A 269 -29.14 -7.11 15.98
N ARG A 270 -28.48 -8.18 16.43
CA ARG A 270 -28.80 -9.54 16.01
C ARG A 270 -30.08 -10.05 16.67
N GLU A 271 -30.32 -9.71 17.92
CA GLU A 271 -31.53 -10.08 18.68
C GLU A 271 -32.77 -9.36 18.16
N GLU A 272 -32.67 -8.04 17.94
CA GLU A 272 -33.74 -7.20 17.40
C GLU A 272 -34.02 -7.46 15.90
N GLY A 273 -33.07 -8.09 15.20
CA GLY A 273 -33.14 -8.28 13.74
C GLY A 273 -32.95 -6.99 12.92
N LEU A 274 -32.63 -5.86 13.58
CA LEU A 274 -32.45 -4.54 12.97
C LEU A 274 -31.05 -3.98 13.24
N ARG A 275 -30.49 -3.27 12.25
CA ARG A 275 -29.18 -2.61 12.39
C ARG A 275 -29.33 -1.09 12.49
N LEU A 276 -28.55 -0.48 13.37
CA LEU A 276 -28.46 0.97 13.56
C LEU A 276 -27.50 1.59 12.53
N GLY A 277 -27.79 1.40 11.24
CA GLY A 277 -27.07 2.06 10.14
C GLY A 277 -25.61 1.64 9.90
N ASN A 278 -25.08 0.67 10.64
CA ASN A 278 -23.69 0.21 10.54
C ASN A 278 -23.56 -1.18 9.86
N LYS A 279 -22.31 -1.55 9.55
CA LYS A 279 -21.97 -2.81 8.85
C LYS A 279 -21.56 -3.94 9.81
N LEU A 280 -21.76 -3.76 11.11
CA LEU A 280 -21.28 -4.67 12.13
C LEU A 280 -22.06 -5.99 12.09
N THR A 281 -21.33 -7.10 12.20
CA THR A 281 -21.87 -8.47 12.13
C THR A 281 -21.00 -9.43 12.94
N LYS A 282 -21.49 -10.65 13.20
CA LYS A 282 -20.75 -11.73 13.87
C LYS A 282 -19.34 -11.98 13.34
N VAL A 283 -19.09 -11.78 12.04
CA VAL A 283 -17.75 -11.94 11.45
C VAL A 283 -16.74 -10.94 12.04
N HIS A 284 -17.20 -9.74 12.42
CA HIS A 284 -16.38 -8.74 13.10
C HIS A 284 -15.99 -9.18 14.51
N MET A 285 -16.86 -9.95 15.18
CA MET A 285 -16.59 -10.45 16.54
C MET A 285 -15.62 -11.62 16.53
N GLN A 286 -15.53 -12.37 15.43
CA GLN A 286 -14.55 -13.43 15.17
C GLN A 286 -13.20 -12.86 14.71
N TRP A 287 -12.80 -11.76 15.35
CA TRP A 287 -11.69 -10.91 14.96
C TRP A 287 -10.35 -11.65 14.98
N GLU A 288 -10.19 -12.66 15.84
CA GLU A 288 -8.99 -13.51 15.96
C GLU A 288 -8.72 -14.30 14.68
N LYS A 289 -9.77 -14.90 14.10
CA LYS A 289 -9.69 -15.63 12.81
C LYS A 289 -9.55 -14.69 11.61
N GLN A 290 -9.82 -13.40 11.80
CA GLN A 290 -9.81 -12.37 10.76
C GLN A 290 -8.86 -11.23 11.11
N LYS A 291 -7.76 -11.53 11.83
CA LYS A 291 -6.81 -10.55 12.37
C LYS A 291 -6.20 -9.67 11.28
N MET A 292 -6.01 -10.22 10.08
CA MET A 292 -5.41 -9.53 8.94
C MET A 292 -6.40 -8.72 8.10
N LYS A 293 -7.72 -8.91 8.24
CA LYS A 293 -8.71 -8.24 7.39
C LYS A 293 -8.94 -6.79 7.82
N VAL A 294 -8.24 -5.86 7.17
CA VAL A 294 -8.36 -4.41 7.37
C VAL A 294 -9.82 -3.95 7.25
N ARG A 295 -10.54 -4.43 6.23
CA ARG A 295 -11.96 -4.07 6.01
C ARG A 295 -12.82 -4.26 7.26
N LEU A 296 -12.63 -5.35 8.00
CA LEU A 296 -13.40 -5.62 9.22
C LEU A 296 -12.96 -4.72 10.38
N ALA A 297 -11.67 -4.36 10.45
CA ALA A 297 -11.20 -3.42 11.46
C ALA A 297 -11.80 -2.03 11.25
N VAL A 298 -11.77 -1.52 10.02
CA VAL A 298 -12.37 -0.22 9.66
C VAL A 298 -13.88 -0.21 9.89
N GLN A 299 -14.59 -1.27 9.50
CA GLN A 299 -16.04 -1.35 9.74
C GLN A 299 -16.41 -1.40 11.23
N ALA A 300 -15.61 -2.09 12.05
CA ALA A 300 -15.81 -2.16 13.49
C ALA A 300 -15.48 -0.84 14.21
N LEU A 301 -14.50 -0.09 13.69
CA LEU A 301 -14.08 1.20 14.21
C LEU A 301 -14.56 2.34 13.30
N SER A 302 -15.85 2.38 12.97
CA SER A 302 -16.43 3.41 12.10
C SER A 302 -17.29 4.42 12.85
N ALA A 303 -17.44 5.64 12.32
CA ALA A 303 -18.34 6.65 12.90
C ALA A 303 -19.77 6.13 13.08
N SER A 304 -20.29 5.32 12.14
CA SER A 304 -21.62 4.70 12.27
C SER A 304 -21.75 3.74 13.48
N VAL A 305 -20.66 3.13 13.92
CA VAL A 305 -20.63 2.32 15.14
C VAL A 305 -20.56 3.23 16.36
N ALA A 306 -19.79 4.30 16.32
CA ALA A 306 -19.74 5.31 17.39
C ALA A 306 -21.14 5.93 17.63
N ASP A 307 -21.82 6.35 16.57
CA ASP A 307 -23.16 6.93 16.64
C ASP A 307 -24.17 5.93 17.23
N ALA A 308 -24.09 4.65 16.86
CA ALA A 308 -24.94 3.61 17.41
C ALA A 308 -24.66 3.35 18.91
N LEU A 309 -23.40 3.39 19.34
CA LEU A 309 -23.05 3.26 20.76
C LEU A 309 -23.60 4.43 21.59
N GLU A 310 -23.46 5.66 21.09
CA GLU A 310 -24.02 6.86 21.74
C GLU A 310 -25.55 6.82 21.76
N PHE A 311 -26.19 6.39 20.67
CA PHE A 311 -27.65 6.23 20.64
C PHE A 311 -28.14 5.24 21.71
N CYS A 312 -27.49 4.08 21.83
CA CYS A 312 -27.83 3.08 22.84
C CYS A 312 -27.68 3.60 24.28
N GLU A 313 -26.63 4.38 24.55
CA GLU A 313 -26.38 4.92 25.89
C GLU A 313 -27.23 6.16 26.20
N GLN A 314 -27.23 7.16 25.33
CA GLN A 314 -27.75 8.50 25.62
C GLN A 314 -29.24 8.59 25.31
N THR A 315 -29.70 7.94 24.23
CA THR A 315 -31.10 8.02 23.79
C THR A 315 -31.92 6.86 24.35
N LEU A 316 -31.50 5.61 24.11
CA LEU A 316 -32.23 4.44 24.60
C LEU A 316 -31.97 4.14 26.09
N LYS A 317 -30.88 4.68 26.65
CA LYS A 317 -30.50 4.51 28.07
C LYS A 317 -30.42 3.06 28.51
N LEU A 318 -29.91 2.20 27.62
CA LEU A 318 -29.79 0.77 27.86
C LEU A 318 -28.70 0.49 28.90
N PRO A 319 -28.99 -0.23 30.02
CA PRO A 319 -28.05 -0.41 31.12
C PRO A 319 -26.69 -1.00 30.72
N GLN A 320 -26.67 -1.92 29.75
CA GLN A 320 -25.48 -2.59 29.25
C GLN A 320 -24.55 -1.66 28.42
N PHE A 321 -25.00 -0.45 28.07
CA PHE A 321 -24.22 0.56 27.35
C PHE A 321 -23.82 1.75 28.24
N ARG A 322 -24.03 1.69 29.56
CA ARG A 322 -23.59 2.76 30.47
C ARG A 322 -22.07 2.93 30.42
N GLY A 323 -21.60 4.10 30.01
CA GLY A 323 -20.20 4.45 29.78
C GLY A 323 -19.69 4.17 28.35
N ALA A 324 -20.56 3.85 27.39
CA ALA A 324 -20.17 3.56 26.01
C ALA A 324 -19.64 4.79 25.24
N SER A 325 -19.96 6.01 25.68
CA SER A 325 -19.59 7.28 25.05
C SER A 325 -18.08 7.44 24.94
N ALA A 326 -17.31 6.97 25.92
CA ALA A 326 -15.85 6.94 25.84
C ALA A 326 -15.36 6.03 24.71
N THR A 327 -16.03 4.89 24.50
CA THR A 327 -15.73 3.98 23.38
C THR A 327 -16.17 4.57 22.05
N ALA A 328 -17.31 5.26 22.00
CA ALA A 328 -17.76 5.97 20.81
C ALA A 328 -16.78 7.08 20.40
N LYS A 329 -16.33 7.92 21.34
CA LYS A 329 -15.30 8.95 21.13
C LYS A 329 -14.01 8.34 20.58
N PHE A 330 -13.51 7.27 21.21
CA PHE A 330 -12.34 6.54 20.73
C PHE A 330 -12.49 6.06 19.29
N VAL A 331 -13.60 5.37 18.99
CA VAL A 331 -13.90 4.86 17.64
C VAL A 331 -13.94 5.99 16.63
N ARG A 332 -14.62 7.10 16.95
CA ARG A 332 -14.77 8.25 16.07
C ARG A 332 -13.46 8.96 15.76
N VAL A 333 -12.58 9.14 16.76
CA VAL A 333 -11.25 9.73 16.57
C VAL A 333 -10.44 8.92 15.54
N PHE A 334 -10.39 7.59 15.69
CA PHE A 334 -9.62 6.75 14.78
C PHE A 334 -10.26 6.60 13.40
N ASP A 335 -11.60 6.62 13.28
CA ASP A 335 -12.29 6.65 11.99
C ASP A 335 -11.96 7.93 11.21
N HIS A 336 -12.06 9.10 11.86
CA HIS A 336 -11.75 10.39 11.24
C HIS A 336 -10.27 10.52 10.87
N LEU A 337 -9.35 10.04 11.72
CA LEU A 337 -7.92 9.96 11.37
C LEU A 337 -7.68 9.07 10.16
N PHE A 338 -8.31 7.89 10.13
CA PHE A 338 -8.18 6.96 9.02
C PHE A 338 -8.69 7.57 7.71
N ASP A 339 -9.84 8.26 7.75
CA ASP A 339 -10.41 8.92 6.57
C ASP A 339 -9.52 10.05 6.04
N LEU A 340 -8.94 10.90 6.92
CA LEU A 340 -8.02 11.97 6.54
C LEU A 340 -6.72 11.44 5.95
N LEU A 341 -6.20 10.34 6.50
CA LEU A 341 -4.97 9.70 6.04
C LEU A 341 -5.19 8.74 4.85
N ASN A 342 -6.43 8.63 4.34
CA ASN A 342 -6.80 7.76 3.23
C ASN A 342 -7.70 8.45 2.20
N SER A 343 -7.48 9.75 1.95
CA SER A 343 -8.23 10.51 0.95
C SER A 343 -7.85 10.10 -0.47
N ARG A 344 -8.85 9.64 -1.25
CA ARG A 344 -8.69 9.05 -2.60
C ARG A 344 -9.21 9.93 -3.74
N ASN A 345 -10.18 10.78 -3.44
CA ASN A 345 -10.98 11.48 -4.43
C ASN A 345 -10.88 13.00 -4.20
N ALA A 346 -10.49 13.73 -5.23
CA ALA A 346 -10.35 15.19 -5.18
C ALA A 346 -11.66 15.95 -4.87
N PHE A 347 -12.81 15.29 -5.05
CA PHE A 347 -14.15 15.81 -4.79
C PHE A 347 -14.81 15.24 -3.53
N ALA A 348 -14.10 14.41 -2.76
CA ALA A 348 -14.60 13.94 -1.48
C ALA A 348 -14.80 15.11 -0.52
N LYS A 349 -15.70 14.92 0.45
CA LYS A 349 -16.10 15.94 1.44
C LYS A 349 -15.71 15.49 2.85
N SER A 350 -15.74 16.43 3.79
CA SER A 350 -15.46 16.19 5.22
C SER A 350 -14.08 15.54 5.42
N TYR A 351 -13.94 14.60 6.35
CA TYR A 351 -12.68 13.91 6.64
C TYR A 351 -12.09 13.12 5.46
N LYS A 352 -12.87 12.82 4.42
CA LYS A 352 -12.37 12.16 3.19
C LYS A 352 -11.86 13.15 2.15
N ALA A 353 -12.08 14.45 2.35
CA ALA A 353 -11.66 15.48 1.41
C ALA A 353 -10.14 15.49 1.23
N PRO A 354 -9.62 15.87 0.05
CA PRO A 354 -8.20 16.13 -0.10
C PRO A 354 -7.79 17.27 0.83
N LEU A 355 -6.54 17.26 1.28
CA LEU A 355 -6.02 18.37 2.09
C LEU A 355 -5.69 19.55 1.17
N ARG A 356 -6.24 20.71 1.46
CA ARG A 356 -6.09 21.96 0.70
C ARG A 356 -5.83 23.12 1.66
N LYS A 357 -5.25 24.22 1.18
CA LYS A 357 -5.10 25.45 1.98
C LYS A 357 -6.44 25.91 2.58
N GLN A 358 -7.54 25.79 1.82
CA GLN A 358 -8.86 26.27 2.23
C GLN A 358 -9.48 25.47 3.38
N ASN A 359 -9.16 24.18 3.51
CA ASN A 359 -9.69 23.34 4.59
C ASN A 359 -8.67 23.04 5.69
N GLU A 360 -7.45 23.60 5.61
CA GLU A 360 -6.44 23.55 6.68
C GLU A 360 -7.00 23.92 8.06
N PRO A 361 -7.80 25.00 8.21
CA PRO A 361 -8.39 25.35 9.51
C PRO A 361 -9.38 24.30 10.05
N CYS A 362 -9.84 23.36 9.23
CA CYS A 362 -10.79 22.33 9.66
C CYS A 362 -10.10 21.05 10.15
N TRP A 363 -9.09 20.55 9.43
CA TRP A 363 -8.45 19.28 9.76
C TRP A 363 -7.24 19.44 10.69
N LYS A 364 -6.54 20.57 10.67
CA LYS A 364 -5.34 20.78 11.49
C LYS A 364 -5.62 20.84 12.99
N PRO A 365 -6.69 21.51 13.47
CA PRO A 365 -7.08 21.42 14.88
C PRO A 365 -7.41 19.98 15.29
N PHE A 366 -8.13 19.25 14.43
CA PHE A 366 -8.45 17.84 14.71
C PHE A 366 -7.19 16.97 14.83
N PHE A 367 -6.15 17.20 14.02
CA PHE A 367 -4.87 16.51 14.17
C PHE A 367 -4.19 16.81 15.50
N ALA A 368 -4.23 18.05 15.98
CA ALA A 368 -3.73 18.41 17.30
C ALA A 368 -4.52 17.71 18.42
N ASP A 369 -5.85 17.78 18.37
CA ASP A 369 -6.74 17.14 19.36
C ASP A 369 -6.54 15.62 19.39
N ALA A 370 -6.42 15.00 18.21
CA ALA A 370 -6.20 13.56 18.09
C ALA A 370 -4.82 13.15 18.63
N ARG A 371 -3.78 13.97 18.40
CA ARG A 371 -2.43 13.75 18.96
C ARG A 371 -2.48 13.78 20.49
N GLU A 372 -3.08 14.81 21.07
CA GLU A 372 -3.22 14.94 22.52
C GLU A 372 -4.02 13.75 23.10
N TYR A 373 -5.15 13.42 22.48
CA TYR A 373 -5.99 12.30 22.88
C TYR A 373 -5.21 10.97 22.89
N ILE A 374 -4.46 10.67 21.83
CA ILE A 374 -3.66 9.43 21.72
C ILE A 374 -2.57 9.38 22.80
N CYS A 375 -1.89 10.50 23.06
CA CYS A 375 -0.84 10.59 24.08
C CYS A 375 -1.38 10.38 25.50
N ALA A 376 -2.63 10.74 25.77
CA ALA A 376 -3.25 10.60 27.08
C ALA A 376 -3.77 9.18 27.39
N LEU A 377 -3.87 8.29 26.39
CA LEU A 377 -4.42 6.94 26.59
C LEU A 377 -3.54 6.08 27.49
N LYS A 378 -4.18 5.34 28.39
CA LYS A 378 -3.52 4.42 29.34
C LYS A 378 -3.99 2.98 29.19
N ASP A 379 -3.09 2.04 29.48
CA ASP A 379 -3.40 0.61 29.57
C ASP A 379 -4.22 0.29 30.86
N PRO A 380 -4.74 -0.94 31.02
CA PRO A 380 -5.46 -1.35 32.23
C PRO A 380 -4.68 -1.22 33.55
N PHE A 381 -3.35 -1.06 33.47
CA PHE A 381 -2.47 -0.90 34.63
C PHE A 381 -2.13 0.57 34.89
N GLY A 382 -2.78 1.50 34.19
CA GLY A 382 -2.57 2.94 34.32
C GLY A 382 -1.29 3.46 33.64
N ARG A 383 -0.58 2.63 32.88
CA ARG A 383 0.65 3.03 32.19
C ARG A 383 0.32 3.67 30.84
N PRO A 384 1.09 4.67 30.38
CA PRO A 384 0.90 5.26 29.05
C PRO A 384 0.93 4.19 27.95
N LEU A 385 -0.09 4.18 27.09
CA LEU A 385 -0.27 3.12 26.11
C LEU A 385 0.87 3.11 25.06
N LEU A 386 1.47 4.29 24.81
CA LEU A 386 2.62 4.47 23.94
C LEU A 386 3.91 3.81 24.45
N GLN A 387 3.97 3.43 25.74
CA GLN A 387 5.10 2.70 26.33
C GLN A 387 4.85 1.18 26.39
N GLY A 388 3.63 0.74 26.06
CA GLY A 388 3.24 -0.68 26.11
C GLY A 388 3.67 -1.49 24.89
N THR A 389 3.51 -2.81 25.00
CA THR A 389 3.82 -3.78 23.91
C THR A 389 2.89 -3.65 22.69
N LYS A 390 1.73 -3.01 22.86
CA LYS A 390 0.72 -2.80 21.80
C LYS A 390 0.68 -1.38 21.27
N ARG A 391 1.77 -0.63 21.44
CA ARG A 391 1.88 0.78 21.04
C ARG A 391 1.86 1.03 19.53
N THR A 392 2.29 0.07 18.71
CA THR A 392 2.62 0.28 17.30
C THR A 392 1.52 0.97 16.49
N GLY A 393 0.25 0.57 16.67
CA GLY A 393 -0.86 1.22 15.97
C GLY A 393 -1.01 2.69 16.33
N PHE A 394 -0.84 3.04 17.60
CA PHE A 394 -0.98 4.39 18.13
C PHE A 394 0.21 5.28 17.72
N VAL A 395 1.42 4.76 17.89
CA VAL A 395 2.67 5.37 17.36
C VAL A 395 2.52 5.66 15.88
N GLY A 396 2.00 4.72 15.10
CA GLY A 396 1.86 4.89 13.66
C GLY A 396 0.92 6.02 13.26
N PHE A 397 -0.19 6.21 13.95
CA PHE A 397 -1.04 7.38 13.72
C PHE A 397 -0.35 8.68 14.11
N LEU A 398 0.41 8.74 15.20
CA LEU A 398 1.19 9.93 15.57
C LEU A 398 2.23 10.29 14.50
N VAL A 399 2.96 9.29 13.98
CA VAL A 399 3.91 9.45 12.88
C VAL A 399 3.19 9.99 11.64
N CYS A 400 2.03 9.41 11.29
CA CYS A 400 1.29 9.85 10.12
C CYS A 400 0.75 11.27 10.25
N ILE A 401 0.28 11.67 11.44
CA ILE A 401 -0.18 13.04 11.68
C ILE A 401 0.99 14.00 11.41
N GLN A 402 2.13 13.81 12.08
CA GLN A 402 3.29 14.71 11.96
C GLN A 402 3.82 14.77 10.53
N SER A 403 4.06 13.61 9.90
CA SER A 403 4.55 13.55 8.51
C SER A 403 3.57 14.16 7.52
N THR A 404 2.26 13.94 7.69
CA THR A 404 1.25 14.53 6.79
C THR A 404 1.20 16.05 6.92
N GLU A 405 1.34 16.60 8.14
CA GLU A 405 1.43 18.05 8.36
C GLU A 405 2.67 18.66 7.68
N SER A 406 3.83 18.02 7.82
CA SER A 406 5.07 18.47 7.17
C SER A 406 4.98 18.42 5.65
N ILE A 407 4.53 17.29 5.08
CA ILE A 407 4.33 17.15 3.63
C ILE A 407 3.32 18.18 3.11
N PHE A 408 2.23 18.41 3.85
CA PHE A 408 1.24 19.41 3.46
C PHE A 408 1.85 20.82 3.45
N LYS A 409 2.68 21.16 4.44
CA LYS A 409 3.38 22.45 4.48
C LYS A 409 4.29 22.62 3.27
N GLU A 410 5.18 21.67 3.03
CA GLU A 410 6.18 21.72 1.94
C GLU A 410 5.54 21.71 0.54
N LEU A 411 4.55 20.85 0.32
CA LEU A 411 3.99 20.70 -1.03
C LEU A 411 2.79 21.61 -1.28
N VAL A 412 1.87 21.73 -0.33
CA VAL A 412 0.61 22.45 -0.56
C VAL A 412 0.71 23.88 -0.05
N HIS A 413 1.18 24.09 1.18
CA HIS A 413 1.24 25.43 1.78
C HIS A 413 2.22 26.34 1.01
N GLU A 414 3.39 25.84 0.63
CA GLU A 414 4.39 26.57 -0.16
C GLU A 414 4.05 26.68 -1.65
N GLY A 415 2.97 26.03 -2.11
CA GLY A 415 2.40 26.25 -3.44
C GLY A 415 2.95 25.35 -4.55
N GLN A 416 3.66 24.27 -4.22
CA GLN A 416 4.08 23.27 -5.22
C GLN A 416 2.91 22.47 -5.77
N LEU A 417 1.87 22.23 -4.97
CA LEU A 417 0.66 21.47 -5.29
C LEU A 417 -0.60 22.19 -4.81
N ASN A 418 -1.70 21.99 -5.54
CA ASN A 418 -3.01 22.54 -5.16
C ASN A 418 -3.68 21.81 -3.99
N TYR A 419 -3.37 20.52 -3.83
CA TYR A 419 -3.95 19.66 -2.80
C TYR A 419 -3.13 18.39 -2.63
N LEU A 420 -3.32 17.72 -1.49
CA LEU A 420 -2.71 16.42 -1.19
C LEU A 420 -3.80 15.34 -1.06
N LEU A 421 -3.62 14.24 -1.82
CA LEU A 421 -4.39 13.00 -1.64
C LEU A 421 -3.55 12.02 -0.83
N THR A 422 -3.85 11.89 0.45
CA THR A 422 -3.08 11.07 1.40
C THR A 422 -3.01 9.59 1.01
N HIS A 423 -4.02 9.05 0.32
CA HIS A 423 -3.97 7.68 -0.22
C HIS A 423 -2.82 7.46 -1.23
N LYS A 424 -2.26 8.51 -1.85
CA LYS A 424 -1.08 8.37 -2.72
C LYS A 424 0.15 7.82 -1.99
N MET A 425 0.16 7.95 -0.66
CA MET A 425 1.26 7.53 0.20
C MET A 425 0.89 6.28 1.03
N SER A 426 -0.19 5.56 0.70
CA SER A 426 -0.62 4.34 1.41
C SER A 426 -0.02 3.07 0.81
N GLN A 427 0.18 2.05 1.64
CA GLN A 427 0.70 0.74 1.21
C GLN A 427 -0.32 -0.08 0.40
N ASP A 428 -1.59 0.36 0.30
CA ASP A 428 -2.61 -0.22 -0.57
C ASP A 428 -2.13 -0.40 -2.04
N HIS A 429 -1.20 0.43 -2.51
CA HIS A 429 -0.62 0.28 -3.86
C HIS A 429 0.24 -0.99 -3.99
N ALA A 430 0.98 -1.35 -2.95
CA ALA A 430 1.73 -2.61 -2.88
C ALA A 430 0.79 -3.81 -2.72
N GLU A 431 -0.22 -3.72 -1.86
CA GLU A 431 -1.22 -4.79 -1.72
C GLU A 431 -1.96 -5.07 -3.04
N THR A 432 -2.31 -4.01 -3.78
CA THR A 432 -2.95 -4.12 -5.10
C THR A 432 -2.02 -4.80 -6.10
N PHE A 433 -0.73 -4.43 -6.09
CA PHE A 433 0.28 -5.07 -6.93
C PHE A 433 0.40 -6.57 -6.59
N PHE A 434 0.54 -6.92 -5.32
CA PHE A 434 0.60 -8.31 -4.85
C PHE A 434 -0.66 -9.11 -5.18
N GLY A 435 -1.84 -8.49 -5.08
CA GLY A 435 -3.10 -9.08 -5.52
C GLY A 435 -3.07 -9.45 -7.00
N CYS A 436 -2.51 -8.58 -7.84
CA CYS A 436 -2.32 -8.87 -9.26
C CYS A 436 -1.31 -9.98 -9.52
N VAL A 437 -0.24 -10.07 -8.72
CA VAL A 437 0.74 -11.16 -8.83
C VAL A 437 0.11 -12.50 -8.48
N ARG A 438 -0.58 -12.59 -7.34
CA ARG A 438 -1.28 -13.80 -6.89
C ARG A 438 -2.39 -14.23 -7.88
N GLY A 439 -3.08 -13.29 -8.50
CA GLY A 439 -4.18 -13.58 -9.42
C GLY A 439 -3.79 -14.25 -10.75
N ARG A 440 -2.51 -14.27 -11.12
CA ARG A 440 -2.03 -14.77 -12.42
C ARG A 440 -1.74 -16.26 -12.49
N GLY A 441 -1.76 -16.96 -11.36
CA GLY A 441 -1.55 -18.42 -11.28
C GLY A 441 -2.75 -19.29 -11.65
N GLY A 442 -3.89 -18.72 -12.09
CA GLY A 442 -5.05 -19.47 -12.58
C GLY A 442 -5.89 -20.19 -11.51
N SER A 443 -5.48 -20.17 -10.23
CA SER A 443 -6.27 -20.72 -9.12
C SER A 443 -7.15 -19.64 -8.49
N THR A 444 -8.46 -19.89 -8.39
CA THR A 444 -9.49 -18.99 -7.85
C THR A 444 -9.38 -18.71 -6.34
N THR A 445 -8.41 -19.31 -5.65
CA THR A 445 -8.17 -19.07 -4.23
C THR A 445 -7.00 -18.11 -4.03
N THR A 446 -7.25 -17.03 -3.28
CA THR A 446 -6.29 -15.99 -2.83
C THR A 446 -5.14 -16.53 -1.96
N LEU A 447 -4.99 -17.86 -1.88
CA LEU A 447 -4.14 -18.60 -0.93
C LEU A 447 -2.90 -19.23 -1.57
N GLN A 448 -2.76 -19.25 -2.90
CA GLN A 448 -1.56 -19.80 -3.52
C GLN A 448 -0.49 -18.71 -3.63
N LEU A 449 0.53 -18.81 -2.77
CA LEU A 449 1.70 -17.94 -2.85
C LEU A 449 2.48 -18.27 -4.14
N PRO A 450 2.88 -17.27 -4.93
CA PRO A 450 3.74 -17.51 -6.10
C PRO A 450 5.10 -18.04 -5.64
N ASN A 451 5.75 -18.86 -6.46
CA ASN A 451 7.20 -19.10 -6.30
C ASN A 451 8.01 -17.95 -6.94
N SER A 452 9.32 -17.96 -6.73
CA SER A 452 10.23 -16.93 -7.25
C SER A 452 10.11 -16.76 -8.76
N TRP A 453 10.07 -17.85 -9.53
CA TRP A 453 9.95 -17.79 -11.00
C TRP A 453 8.62 -17.21 -11.48
N GLN A 454 7.50 -17.62 -10.89
CA GLN A 454 6.16 -17.09 -11.20
C GLN A 454 6.12 -15.59 -10.92
N LEU A 455 6.67 -15.15 -9.79
CA LEU A 455 6.75 -13.74 -9.46
C LEU A 455 7.56 -12.96 -10.49
N THR A 456 8.77 -13.43 -10.78
CA THR A 456 9.67 -12.87 -11.79
C THR A 456 8.97 -12.75 -13.14
N SER A 457 8.28 -13.80 -13.60
CA SER A 457 7.54 -13.79 -14.87
C SER A 457 6.38 -12.77 -14.91
N VAL A 458 5.69 -12.57 -13.79
CA VAL A 458 4.61 -11.58 -13.69
C VAL A 458 5.18 -10.17 -13.65
N TYR A 459 6.24 -9.95 -12.88
CA TYR A 459 6.96 -8.69 -12.81
C TYR A 459 7.47 -8.28 -14.20
N TRP A 460 8.10 -9.19 -14.93
CA TRP A 460 8.56 -9.01 -16.32
C TRP A 460 7.48 -8.52 -17.25
N SER A 461 6.32 -9.17 -17.19
CA SER A 461 5.23 -8.82 -18.09
C SER A 461 4.65 -7.43 -17.84
N ARG A 462 4.91 -6.82 -16.67
CA ARG A 462 4.43 -5.48 -16.27
C ARG A 462 5.41 -4.35 -16.56
N GLN A 463 6.68 -4.65 -16.81
CA GLN A 463 7.68 -3.65 -17.18
C GLN A 463 7.63 -3.28 -18.68
N LYS A 464 6.85 -4.03 -19.45
CA LYS A 464 6.50 -3.73 -20.86
C LYS A 464 5.15 -3.05 -20.94
#